data_AF-A0A8W8MT09-F1
#
_entry.id   AF-A0A8W8MT09-F1
#
_cell.length_a   1.000
_cell.length_b   1.000
_cell.length_c   1.000
_cell.angle_alpha   90.00
_cell.angle_beta   90.00
_cell.angle_gamma   90.00
#
_symmetry.space_group_name_H-M   'P 1'
#
loop_
_entity.id
_entity.type
_entity.pdbx_description
1 polymer ?
#
loop_
_entity_poly.entity_id
_entity_poly.type
_entity_poly.pdbx_seq_one_letter_code
_entity_poly.pdbx_strand_id
1 'polypeptide(L)'
;MGSKEMSQGRLIIIATFLIIACIIALGLGLGFVLTRNQNNNDTPCGEAGTESGTTDTNPTTPGTTNPPGSSPSIEGHYRYAAVSSDTGSCAQIGIEILGRRQGSVVDATIATILCQCVENSHSCGIGGGHFMTIYNRENNTAYTILAREMAPGAASEDMFVPTDKSSTEGGLSIGVPGEIKGLYEAWKIGGKLPWKDLFQPTIKRLRDGFKVSEPLAVAISQQTTVLMRQEQLRLTLTNPQTGRPYNQGETIKMPLLAKTFEAIADDPHALYNGSLVDDVVADIQEAGGIITKQDLQNYVAVIKEPLVVKLNDNSTIFTPPPPSSGAVYAMILNIADKYGLNPDSVSTTEKSTLTWHRIVEAMKFAYAKRSSLGDPDKESQSFKDGIDELVKNMTSSSYADYVRSRISDDSTHDTMYYGPTFYDQSKTGTSHLAVLAPNGDAASITSTINLYFGSKVVGKRTGIFFNNEMDDFSTPNTTNYFGVPASAANFIKPGKRPLSSMCPSIVVDSDGHVKLVVGASGGTKITTSTALVSIETLWFKYGIKKAIDHKRLHHQLLPAYITVEEGFDPQVINGLRRIGHNITMSASAGSIVQGILQLEEGMITANADYRKRGVPDGY
;
A
#
# COMPACT_ATOMS: atom_id res chain seq x y z
N MET A 1 -25.95 -49.62 63.64
CA MET A 1 -26.85 -48.48 63.36
C MET A 1 -26.29 -47.26 64.05
N GLY A 2 -26.03 -46.17 63.33
CA GLY A 2 -25.52 -44.93 63.91
C GLY A 2 -24.61 -44.17 62.95
N SER A 3 -25.23 -43.43 62.04
CA SER A 3 -24.66 -42.42 61.15
C SER A 3 -23.81 -41.37 61.91
N LYS A 4 -22.76 -40.86 61.26
CA LYS A 4 -22.35 -39.47 61.46
C LYS A 4 -22.15 -38.80 60.11
N GLU A 5 -23.11 -37.95 59.78
CA GLU A 5 -23.06 -36.98 58.69
C GLU A 5 -21.76 -36.17 58.79
N MET A 6 -21.03 -36.15 57.69
CA MET A 6 -19.95 -35.18 57.48
C MET A 6 -20.59 -33.83 57.19
N SER A 7 -20.29 -32.80 57.99
CA SER A 7 -20.86 -31.46 57.76
C SER A 7 -20.44 -30.91 56.39
N GLN A 8 -21.35 -30.19 55.73
CA GLN A 8 -21.14 -29.56 54.41
C GLN A 8 -19.83 -28.76 54.33
N GLY A 9 -19.38 -28.15 55.43
CA GLY A 9 -18.11 -27.40 55.48
C GLY A 9 -16.87 -28.27 55.23
N ARG A 10 -16.84 -29.53 55.67
CA ARG A 10 -15.72 -30.44 55.39
C ARG A 10 -15.72 -30.95 53.94
N LEU A 11 -16.89 -31.09 53.33
CA LEU A 11 -17.01 -31.48 51.92
C LEU A 11 -16.46 -30.39 50.99
N ILE A 12 -16.74 -29.12 51.30
CA ILE A 12 -16.28 -27.97 50.51
C ILE A 12 -14.75 -27.80 50.62
N ILE A 13 -14.17 -28.01 51.81
CA ILE A 13 -12.72 -27.92 51.99
C ILE A 13 -11.99 -29.03 51.22
N ILE A 14 -12.50 -30.27 51.27
CA ILE A 14 -11.92 -31.40 50.53
C ILE A 14 -12.05 -31.18 49.01
N ALA A 15 -13.20 -30.72 48.52
CA ALA A 15 -13.39 -30.41 47.10
C ALA A 15 -12.46 -29.28 46.62
N THR A 16 -12.26 -28.24 47.42
CA THR A 16 -11.36 -27.12 47.10
C THR A 16 -9.90 -27.57 47.04
N PHE A 17 -9.47 -28.43 47.98
CA PHE A 17 -8.11 -28.99 47.97
C PHE A 17 -7.86 -29.91 46.76
N LEU A 18 -8.85 -30.70 46.34
CA LEU A 18 -8.74 -31.57 45.16
C LEU A 18 -8.66 -30.74 43.86
N ILE A 19 -9.42 -29.66 43.75
CA ILE A 19 -9.36 -28.75 42.59
C ILE A 19 -8.00 -28.06 42.50
N ILE A 20 -7.47 -27.55 43.62
CA ILE A 20 -6.14 -26.92 43.66
C ILE A 20 -5.04 -27.94 43.32
N ALA A 21 -5.14 -29.17 43.83
CA ALA A 21 -4.19 -30.25 43.50
C ALA A 21 -4.24 -30.64 42.00
N CYS A 22 -5.42 -30.68 41.39
CA CYS A 22 -5.58 -30.91 39.95
C CYS A 22 -5.00 -29.77 39.10
N ILE A 23 -5.17 -28.51 39.51
CA ILE A 23 -4.61 -27.35 38.81
C ILE A 23 -3.07 -27.36 38.88
N ILE A 24 -2.49 -27.71 40.03
CA ILE A 24 -1.03 -27.83 40.19
C ILE A 24 -0.48 -29.00 39.36
N ALA A 25 -1.17 -30.15 39.32
CA ALA A 25 -0.77 -31.29 38.50
C ALA A 25 -0.84 -30.99 36.98
N LEU A 26 -1.85 -30.23 36.53
CA LEU A 26 -1.95 -29.77 35.14
C LEU A 26 -0.88 -28.73 34.78
N GLY A 27 -0.56 -27.82 35.69
CA GLY A 27 0.51 -26.83 35.51
C GLY A 27 1.91 -27.45 35.41
N LEU A 28 2.19 -28.49 36.21
CA LEU A 28 3.45 -29.23 36.15
C LEU A 28 3.53 -30.16 34.91
N GLY A 29 2.39 -30.72 34.47
CA GLY A 29 2.30 -31.52 33.25
C GLY A 29 2.57 -30.72 31.97
N LEU A 30 2.04 -29.49 31.86
CA LEU A 30 2.32 -28.62 30.72
C LEU A 30 3.76 -28.08 30.70
N GLY A 31 4.35 -27.82 31.87
CA GLY A 31 5.75 -27.38 31.98
C GLY A 31 6.76 -28.43 31.48
N PHE A 32 6.45 -29.73 31.62
CA PHE A 32 7.30 -30.83 31.19
C PHE A 32 7.17 -31.17 29.70
N VAL A 33 6.06 -30.82 29.06
CA VAL A 33 5.85 -31.02 27.61
C VAL A 33 6.49 -29.90 26.78
N LEU A 34 6.59 -28.68 27.34
CA LEU A 34 7.16 -27.52 26.64
C LEU A 34 8.70 -27.44 26.69
N THR A 35 9.36 -28.21 27.55
CA THR A 35 10.83 -28.25 27.67
C THR A 35 11.48 -29.39 26.87
N ARG A 36 10.71 -30.30 26.26
CA ARG A 36 11.24 -31.48 25.57
C ARG A 36 11.41 -31.34 24.05
N ASN A 37 10.98 -30.23 23.45
CA ASN A 37 11.00 -30.04 21.99
C ASN A 37 12.11 -29.14 21.45
N GLN A 38 13.14 -28.83 22.27
CA GLN A 38 14.25 -27.96 21.85
C GLN A 38 15.61 -28.63 21.70
N ASN A 39 15.73 -29.94 21.91
CA ASN A 39 16.98 -30.66 21.67
C ASN A 39 16.70 -31.93 20.86
N ASN A 40 16.99 -31.88 19.55
CA ASN A 40 17.57 -32.97 18.75
C ASN A 40 17.45 -32.63 17.26
N ASN A 41 18.57 -32.26 16.65
CA ASN A 41 19.04 -32.81 15.37
C ASN A 41 20.41 -32.21 15.03
N ASP A 42 21.42 -32.63 15.79
CA ASP A 42 22.80 -32.69 15.31
C ASP A 42 23.15 -34.17 15.15
N THR A 43 23.25 -34.64 13.91
CA THR A 43 24.06 -35.83 13.60
C THR A 43 24.75 -35.64 12.25
N PRO A 44 26.09 -35.75 12.19
CA PRO A 44 26.87 -35.57 10.97
C PRO A 44 27.02 -36.90 10.23
N CYS A 45 26.96 -36.89 8.90
CA CYS A 45 27.35 -38.03 8.08
C CYS A 45 27.98 -37.59 6.75
N GLY A 46 29.24 -37.99 6.57
CA GLY A 46 29.64 -38.76 5.39
C GLY A 46 30.33 -38.03 4.25
N GLU A 47 31.67 -38.10 4.25
CA GLU A 47 32.46 -38.15 3.01
C GLU A 47 32.10 -39.40 2.19
N ALA A 48 31.98 -39.26 0.86
CA ALA A 48 32.61 -40.13 -0.15
C ALA A 48 32.02 -39.85 -1.55
N GLY A 49 32.88 -39.89 -2.57
CA GLY A 49 32.48 -40.36 -3.89
C GLY A 49 32.55 -39.35 -5.03
N THR A 50 33.75 -39.15 -5.56
CA THR A 50 33.99 -38.83 -6.97
C THR A 50 33.42 -39.94 -7.86
N GLU A 51 32.55 -39.61 -8.81
CA GLU A 51 32.50 -40.30 -10.11
C GLU A 51 31.80 -39.47 -11.19
N SER A 52 32.39 -39.54 -12.37
CA SER A 52 32.16 -38.78 -13.59
C SER A 52 30.91 -39.23 -14.35
N GLY A 53 30.15 -38.26 -14.89
CA GLY A 53 29.09 -38.52 -15.86
C GLY A 53 28.82 -37.29 -16.73
N THR A 54 29.40 -37.28 -17.93
CA THR A 54 29.22 -36.27 -18.99
C THR A 54 27.83 -36.38 -19.61
N THR A 55 27.06 -35.29 -19.69
CA THR A 55 26.07 -35.05 -20.76
C THR A 55 25.86 -33.54 -20.99
N ASP A 56 25.61 -33.22 -22.26
CA ASP A 56 25.68 -31.92 -22.94
C ASP A 56 24.98 -30.73 -22.28
N THR A 57 25.64 -29.56 -22.31
CA THR A 57 25.04 -28.25 -22.06
C THR A 57 25.17 -27.35 -23.29
N ASN A 58 24.01 -26.94 -23.83
CA ASN A 58 23.89 -25.75 -24.68
C ASN A 58 24.19 -24.49 -23.85
N PRO A 59 24.73 -23.41 -24.44
CA PRO A 59 25.32 -22.32 -23.68
C PRO A 59 24.24 -21.39 -23.10
N THR A 60 24.02 -21.50 -21.78
CA THR A 60 23.39 -20.45 -20.97
C THR A 60 24.37 -19.29 -20.75
N THR A 61 23.89 -18.08 -21.02
CA THR A 61 24.52 -16.79 -20.69
C THR A 61 25.02 -16.74 -19.23
N PRO A 62 26.18 -16.10 -18.95
CA PRO A 62 26.72 -16.04 -17.60
C PRO A 62 25.82 -15.23 -16.67
N GLY A 63 25.30 -15.88 -15.63
CA GLY A 63 24.62 -15.20 -14.53
C GLY A 63 25.63 -14.34 -13.76
N THR A 64 25.38 -13.04 -13.68
CA THR A 64 26.05 -12.14 -12.75
C THR A 64 25.63 -12.52 -11.33
N THR A 65 26.50 -13.20 -10.60
CA THR A 65 26.33 -13.41 -9.16
C THR A 65 26.60 -12.09 -8.45
N ASN A 66 25.54 -11.44 -8.02
CA ASN A 66 25.60 -10.25 -7.17
C ASN A 66 26.40 -10.54 -5.89
N PRO A 67 27.31 -9.66 -5.45
CA PRO A 67 28.07 -9.85 -4.22
C PRO A 67 27.12 -9.94 -3.00
N PRO A 68 27.49 -10.70 -1.95
CA PRO A 68 26.69 -10.84 -0.74
C PRO A 68 26.39 -9.46 -0.14
N GLY A 69 25.11 -9.12 -0.01
CA GLY A 69 24.65 -7.84 0.54
C GLY A 69 24.19 -6.78 -0.47
N SER A 70 24.28 -7.05 -1.78
CA SER A 70 23.68 -6.18 -2.80
C SER A 70 22.22 -6.54 -3.07
N SER A 71 21.34 -5.54 -3.14
CA SER A 71 19.91 -5.72 -3.42
C SER A 71 19.69 -6.33 -4.81
N PRO A 72 18.78 -7.31 -4.95
CA PRO A 72 18.50 -7.97 -6.22
C PRO A 72 17.62 -7.14 -7.17
N SER A 73 17.18 -5.92 -6.80
CA SER A 73 16.47 -5.05 -7.75
C SER A 73 17.37 -4.68 -8.94
N ILE A 74 16.75 -4.45 -10.09
CA ILE A 74 17.42 -4.06 -11.33
C ILE A 74 17.14 -2.59 -11.56
N GLU A 75 18.19 -1.79 -11.68
CA GLU A 75 18.07 -0.41 -12.18
C GLU A 75 17.95 -0.46 -13.70
N GLY A 76 16.80 -0.04 -14.21
CA GLY A 76 16.59 0.14 -15.63
C GLY A 76 17.16 1.49 -16.08
N HIS A 77 17.89 1.50 -17.20
CA HIS A 77 18.42 2.70 -17.84
C HIS A 77 17.82 2.83 -19.24
N TYR A 78 17.12 3.93 -19.49
CA TYR A 78 16.30 4.13 -20.69
C TYR A 78 16.47 5.53 -21.24
N ARG A 79 16.10 5.74 -22.51
CA ARG A 79 16.27 7.03 -23.18
C ARG A 79 14.95 7.76 -23.41
N TYR A 80 13.86 7.03 -23.65
CA TYR A 80 12.62 7.62 -24.11
C TYR A 80 11.47 7.39 -23.15
N ALA A 81 11.33 6.18 -22.61
CA ALA A 81 10.21 5.85 -21.73
C ALA A 81 10.61 4.87 -20.64
N ALA A 82 9.89 4.91 -19.53
CA ALA A 82 10.01 3.94 -18.47
C ALA A 82 8.67 3.66 -17.80
N VAL A 83 8.49 2.41 -17.38
CA VAL A 83 7.37 1.93 -16.56
C VAL A 83 7.96 1.18 -15.37
N SER A 84 7.69 1.63 -14.15
CA SER A 84 8.07 0.93 -12.92
C SER A 84 6.84 0.32 -12.26
N SER A 85 6.82 -1.01 -12.16
CA SER A 85 5.66 -1.81 -11.75
C SER A 85 6.05 -2.89 -10.74
N ASP A 86 5.09 -3.25 -9.89
CA ASP A 86 5.18 -4.43 -9.01
C ASP A 86 5.28 -5.74 -9.81
N THR A 87 4.95 -5.71 -11.11
CA THR A 87 4.88 -6.89 -11.98
C THR A 87 5.57 -6.61 -13.31
N GLY A 88 6.80 -7.10 -13.49
CA GLY A 88 7.60 -6.86 -14.70
C GLY A 88 6.90 -7.25 -16.00
N SER A 89 6.13 -8.34 -15.98
CA SER A 89 5.37 -8.80 -17.15
C SER A 89 4.23 -7.84 -17.55
N CYS A 90 3.75 -7.01 -16.62
CA CYS A 90 2.77 -5.95 -16.87
C CYS A 90 3.44 -4.62 -17.24
N ALA A 91 4.67 -4.36 -16.78
CA ALA A 91 5.47 -3.21 -17.26
C ALA A 91 5.69 -3.29 -18.78
N GLN A 92 5.99 -4.49 -19.29
CA GLN A 92 6.13 -4.77 -20.73
C GLN A 92 4.91 -4.37 -21.54
N ILE A 93 3.69 -4.56 -21.00
CA ILE A 93 2.45 -4.16 -21.66
C ILE A 93 2.40 -2.63 -21.80
N GLY A 94 2.78 -1.89 -20.76
CA GLY A 94 2.81 -0.42 -20.79
C GLY A 94 3.82 0.09 -21.82
N ILE A 95 5.00 -0.53 -21.88
CA ILE A 95 6.02 -0.19 -22.88
C ILE A 95 5.57 -0.53 -24.31
N GLU A 96 4.89 -1.66 -24.51
CA GLU A 96 4.30 -1.98 -25.82
C GLU A 96 3.26 -0.94 -26.25
N ILE A 97 2.42 -0.49 -25.30
CA ILE A 97 1.43 0.57 -25.54
C ILE A 97 2.12 1.88 -25.94
N LEU A 98 3.14 2.33 -25.21
CA LEU A 98 3.88 3.56 -25.52
C LEU A 98 4.64 3.47 -26.85
N GLY A 99 5.45 2.43 -27.03
CA GLY A 99 6.40 2.35 -28.13
C GLY A 99 5.81 1.83 -29.44
N ARG A 100 5.09 0.70 -29.39
CA ARG A 100 4.59 0.05 -30.62
C ARG A 100 3.24 0.58 -31.03
N ARG A 101 2.34 0.77 -30.07
CA ARG A 101 0.97 1.23 -30.33
C ARG A 101 0.86 2.76 -30.34
N GLN A 102 1.93 3.45 -29.93
CA GLN A 102 1.99 4.91 -29.86
C GLN A 102 0.84 5.51 -29.04
N GLY A 103 0.45 4.80 -27.97
CA GLY A 103 -0.52 5.27 -26.99
C GLY A 103 0.04 6.38 -26.11
N SER A 104 -0.85 7.03 -25.37
CA SER A 104 -0.51 8.05 -24.37
C SER A 104 0.05 7.45 -23.08
N VAL A 105 0.55 8.32 -22.19
CA VAL A 105 0.88 7.93 -20.81
C VAL A 105 -0.33 7.30 -20.11
N VAL A 106 -1.54 7.83 -20.35
CA VAL A 106 -2.78 7.35 -19.75
C VAL A 106 -3.14 5.95 -20.25
N ASP A 107 -3.03 5.70 -21.56
CA ASP A 107 -3.29 4.38 -22.14
C ASP A 107 -2.35 3.32 -21.54
N ALA A 108 -1.06 3.66 -21.41
CA ALA A 108 -0.05 2.77 -20.84
C ALA A 108 -0.31 2.50 -19.36
N THR A 109 -0.65 3.53 -18.59
CA THR A 109 -1.03 3.41 -17.18
C THR A 109 -2.23 2.48 -17.01
N ILE A 110 -3.30 2.66 -17.80
CA ILE A 110 -4.52 1.83 -17.72
C ILE A 110 -4.20 0.37 -18.06
N ALA A 111 -3.53 0.11 -19.19
CA ALA A 111 -3.23 -1.25 -19.61
C ALA A 111 -2.33 -1.98 -18.59
N THR A 112 -1.32 -1.29 -18.05
CA THR A 112 -0.42 -1.86 -17.05
C THR A 112 -1.10 -2.08 -15.70
N ILE A 113 -1.89 -1.13 -15.19
CA ILE A 113 -2.51 -1.28 -13.86
C ILE A 113 -3.56 -2.39 -13.86
N LEU A 114 -4.33 -2.54 -14.95
CA LEU A 114 -5.28 -3.65 -15.12
C LEU A 114 -4.58 -5.01 -15.02
N CYS A 115 -3.44 -5.18 -15.71
CA CYS A 115 -2.64 -6.40 -15.63
C CYS A 115 -2.04 -6.59 -14.23
N GLN A 116 -1.44 -5.54 -13.66
CA GLN A 116 -0.77 -5.59 -12.37
C GLN A 116 -1.74 -6.04 -11.27
N CYS A 117 -2.97 -5.52 -11.27
CA CYS A 117 -3.97 -5.87 -10.28
C CYS A 117 -4.57 -7.27 -10.47
N VAL A 118 -4.52 -7.83 -11.67
CA VAL A 118 -4.83 -9.25 -11.87
C VAL A 118 -3.73 -10.13 -11.29
N GLU A 119 -2.46 -9.84 -11.58
CA GLU A 119 -1.34 -10.66 -11.09
C GLU A 119 -1.05 -10.47 -9.59
N ASN A 120 -1.44 -9.31 -9.04
CA ASN A 120 -1.40 -8.99 -7.62
C ASN A 120 -2.81 -8.82 -7.05
N SER A 121 -3.72 -9.75 -7.33
CA SER A 121 -5.12 -9.73 -6.87
C SER A 121 -5.31 -9.72 -5.35
N HIS A 122 -4.24 -9.98 -4.59
CA HIS A 122 -4.20 -9.79 -3.14
C HIS A 122 -4.09 -8.31 -2.74
N SER A 123 -3.67 -7.40 -3.62
CA SER A 123 -3.34 -6.00 -3.28
C SER A 123 -4.23 -4.96 -3.97
N CYS A 124 -4.68 -5.19 -5.20
CA CYS A 124 -5.53 -4.25 -5.94
C CYS A 124 -6.43 -4.99 -6.94
N GLY A 125 -7.40 -4.28 -7.55
CA GLY A 125 -8.35 -4.88 -8.48
C GLY A 125 -9.51 -3.97 -8.84
N ILE A 126 -10.30 -4.38 -9.83
CA ILE A 126 -11.48 -3.64 -10.29
C ILE A 126 -12.59 -3.54 -9.25
N GLY A 127 -12.51 -4.34 -8.18
CA GLY A 127 -13.38 -4.25 -7.00
C GLY A 127 -12.90 -3.27 -5.94
N GLY A 128 -11.88 -2.45 -6.21
CA GLY A 128 -11.36 -1.42 -5.31
C GLY A 128 -11.32 -0.03 -5.95
N GLY A 129 -10.26 0.73 -5.69
CA GLY A 129 -10.12 2.12 -6.12
C GLY A 129 -8.69 2.63 -6.08
N HIS A 130 -8.50 3.86 -6.59
CA HIS A 130 -7.18 4.47 -6.72
C HIS A 130 -7.15 5.99 -6.53
N PHE A 131 -5.93 6.49 -6.34
CA PHE A 131 -5.55 7.86 -6.66
C PHE A 131 -4.57 7.84 -7.83
N MET A 132 -4.72 8.77 -8.77
CA MET A 132 -3.82 8.91 -9.90
C MET A 132 -3.47 10.39 -10.10
N THR A 133 -2.18 10.71 -10.23
CA THR A 133 -1.68 12.04 -10.61
C THR A 133 -1.12 11.95 -12.02
N ILE A 134 -1.59 12.80 -12.93
CA ILE A 134 -1.13 12.87 -14.31
C ILE A 134 -0.54 14.24 -14.56
N TYR A 135 0.62 14.29 -15.20
CA TYR A 135 1.30 15.49 -15.65
C TYR A 135 1.35 15.53 -17.17
N ASN A 136 0.90 16.64 -17.75
CA ASN A 136 1.02 16.94 -19.17
C ASN A 136 2.18 17.91 -19.37
N ARG A 137 3.20 17.47 -20.11
CA ARG A 137 4.42 18.23 -20.35
C ARG A 137 4.22 19.36 -21.34
N GLU A 138 3.34 19.21 -22.31
CA GLU A 138 3.12 20.19 -23.37
C GLU A 138 2.62 21.53 -22.82
N ASN A 139 1.73 21.49 -21.83
CA ASN A 139 1.14 22.69 -21.23
C ASN A 139 1.57 22.93 -19.78
N ASN A 140 2.46 22.09 -19.22
CA ASN A 140 2.94 22.14 -17.84
C ASN A 140 1.81 22.09 -16.80
N THR A 141 0.74 21.34 -17.05
CA THR A 141 -0.38 21.17 -16.11
C THR A 141 -0.43 19.76 -15.55
N ALA A 142 -1.04 19.62 -14.38
CA ALA A 142 -1.31 18.33 -13.78
C ALA A 142 -2.75 18.29 -13.27
N TYR A 143 -3.31 17.08 -13.25
CA TYR A 143 -4.61 16.79 -12.65
C TYR A 143 -4.55 15.49 -11.88
N THR A 144 -5.50 15.31 -10.96
CA THR A 144 -5.62 14.11 -10.15
C THR A 144 -6.98 13.47 -10.32
N ILE A 145 -7.00 12.15 -10.43
CA ILE A 145 -8.22 11.34 -10.41
C ILE A 145 -8.33 10.71 -9.03
N LEU A 146 -9.44 11.01 -8.35
CA LEU A 146 -9.80 10.47 -7.05
C LEU A 146 -10.91 9.45 -7.29
N ALA A 147 -10.51 8.19 -7.44
CA ALA A 147 -11.38 7.03 -7.64
C ALA A 147 -11.44 6.15 -6.40
N ARG A 148 -11.41 6.80 -5.23
CA ARG A 148 -11.54 6.17 -3.91
C ARG A 148 -12.96 5.64 -3.73
N GLU A 149 -13.08 4.50 -3.07
CA GLU A 149 -14.35 3.85 -2.76
C GLU A 149 -15.25 4.74 -1.90
N MET A 150 -16.56 4.72 -2.16
CA MET A 150 -17.54 5.48 -1.39
C MET A 150 -18.30 4.59 -0.42
N ALA A 151 -18.63 5.11 0.76
CA ALA A 151 -19.54 4.45 1.67
C ALA A 151 -20.93 4.28 1.02
N PRO A 152 -21.55 3.08 1.10
CA PRO A 152 -22.88 2.85 0.55
C PRO A 152 -23.94 3.78 1.17
N GLY A 153 -25.04 4.03 0.46
CA GLY A 153 -26.13 4.89 0.91
C GLY A 153 -26.77 4.46 2.23
N ALA A 154 -26.74 3.15 2.52
CA ALA A 154 -27.26 2.56 3.74
C ALA A 154 -26.22 2.49 4.90
N ALA A 155 -25.00 3.00 4.72
CA ALA A 155 -23.99 2.99 5.76
C ALA A 155 -24.35 3.92 6.92
N SER A 156 -24.06 3.51 8.16
CA SER A 156 -24.21 4.34 9.36
C SER A 156 -22.86 4.58 10.04
N GLU A 157 -22.78 5.66 10.82
CA GLU A 157 -21.57 6.05 11.54
C GLU A 157 -21.06 4.94 12.50
N ASP A 158 -22.00 4.22 13.10
CA ASP A 158 -21.80 3.24 14.17
C ASP A 158 -21.90 1.78 13.70
N MET A 159 -21.96 1.51 12.39
CA MET A 159 -22.19 0.17 11.85
C MET A 159 -21.12 -0.88 12.21
N PHE A 160 -19.95 -0.44 12.71
CA PHE A 160 -18.87 -1.30 13.21
C PHE A 160 -18.68 -1.18 14.73
N VAL A 161 -19.72 -0.79 15.47
CA VAL A 161 -19.73 -0.77 16.93
C VAL A 161 -20.56 -1.95 17.47
N PRO A 162 -20.01 -2.82 18.34
CA PRO A 162 -18.62 -2.87 18.77
C PRO A 162 -17.69 -3.35 17.64
N THR A 163 -16.42 -2.93 17.68
CA THR A 163 -15.43 -3.30 16.67
C THR A 163 -15.22 -4.81 16.66
N ASP A 164 -15.56 -5.45 15.54
CA ASP A 164 -15.32 -6.86 15.27
C ASP A 164 -14.66 -7.04 13.89
N LYS A 165 -14.79 -8.22 13.28
CA LYS A 165 -14.21 -8.48 11.96
C LYS A 165 -15.05 -7.92 10.80
N SER A 166 -16.25 -7.39 11.04
CA SER A 166 -17.15 -6.93 9.98
C SER A 166 -16.64 -5.70 9.21
N SER A 167 -15.69 -4.94 9.77
CA SER A 167 -14.98 -3.87 9.04
C SER A 167 -13.92 -4.40 8.08
N THR A 168 -13.45 -5.64 8.25
CA THR A 168 -12.31 -6.21 7.49
C THR A 168 -12.66 -7.45 6.66
N GLU A 169 -13.72 -8.17 7.00
CA GLU A 169 -14.18 -9.41 6.36
C GLU A 169 -15.68 -9.32 6.04
N GLY A 170 -16.08 -9.85 4.88
CA GLY A 170 -17.49 -9.95 4.45
C GLY A 170 -18.02 -8.71 3.73
N GLY A 171 -19.25 -8.82 3.21
CA GLY A 171 -19.83 -7.82 2.32
C GLY A 171 -20.07 -6.45 2.95
N LEU A 172 -20.24 -6.38 4.28
CA LEU A 172 -20.45 -5.12 5.00
C LEU A 172 -19.22 -4.19 4.95
N SER A 173 -18.02 -4.76 4.81
CA SER A 173 -16.77 -4.01 4.69
C SER A 173 -16.53 -3.39 3.30
N ILE A 174 -17.34 -3.76 2.30
CA ILE A 174 -17.14 -3.36 0.91
C ILE A 174 -17.64 -1.93 0.71
N GLY A 175 -16.75 -1.03 0.31
CA GLY A 175 -17.09 0.27 -0.25
C GLY A 175 -17.42 0.17 -1.75
N VAL A 176 -18.18 1.12 -2.28
CA VAL A 176 -18.59 1.13 -3.69
C VAL A 176 -17.34 1.22 -4.59
N PRO A 177 -17.05 0.21 -5.45
CA PRO A 177 -15.81 0.16 -6.23
C PRO A 177 -15.64 1.32 -7.21
N GLY A 178 -14.46 1.94 -7.19
CA GLY A 178 -14.15 3.13 -8.00
C GLY A 178 -13.20 2.93 -9.17
N GLU A 179 -12.44 1.83 -9.18
CA GLU A 179 -11.29 1.63 -10.06
C GLU A 179 -11.60 1.91 -11.53
N ILE A 180 -12.61 1.23 -12.10
CA ILE A 180 -12.94 1.36 -13.52
C ILE A 180 -13.46 2.75 -13.86
N LYS A 181 -14.28 3.36 -12.99
CA LYS A 181 -14.76 4.73 -13.21
C LYS A 181 -13.60 5.71 -13.29
N GLY A 182 -12.63 5.62 -12.39
CA GLY A 182 -11.44 6.46 -12.39
C GLY A 182 -10.59 6.29 -13.65
N LEU A 183 -10.32 5.04 -14.05
CA LEU A 183 -9.55 4.75 -15.25
C LEU A 183 -10.26 5.29 -16.50
N TYR A 184 -11.59 5.21 -16.54
CA TYR A 184 -12.38 5.76 -17.64
C TYR A 184 -12.38 7.30 -17.66
N GLU A 185 -12.47 7.97 -16.50
CA GLU A 185 -12.31 9.43 -16.42
C GLU A 185 -10.93 9.87 -16.92
N ALA A 186 -9.85 9.16 -16.55
CA ALA A 186 -8.52 9.42 -17.07
C ALA A 186 -8.45 9.23 -18.60
N TRP A 187 -9.01 8.12 -19.10
CA TRP A 187 -9.04 7.80 -20.53
C TRP A 187 -9.79 8.85 -21.35
N LYS A 188 -10.90 9.41 -20.85
CA LYS A 188 -11.62 10.49 -21.54
C LYS A 188 -10.80 11.76 -21.71
N ILE A 189 -9.86 12.03 -20.79
CA ILE A 189 -9.04 13.25 -20.81
C ILE A 189 -7.79 13.05 -21.67
N GLY A 190 -7.06 11.94 -21.43
CA GLY A 190 -5.72 11.73 -21.99
C GLY A 190 -5.55 10.45 -22.80
N GLY A 191 -6.59 9.63 -22.95
CA GLY A 191 -6.54 8.39 -23.73
C GLY A 191 -6.46 8.64 -25.23
N LYS A 192 -5.66 7.83 -25.92
CA LYS A 192 -5.45 7.91 -27.38
C LYS A 192 -5.85 6.61 -28.08
N LEU A 193 -5.74 5.47 -27.41
CA LEU A 193 -6.14 4.17 -27.95
C LEU A 193 -7.60 3.86 -27.63
N PRO A 194 -8.28 3.00 -28.43
CA PRO A 194 -9.62 2.54 -28.09
C PRO A 194 -9.66 1.89 -26.70
N TRP A 195 -10.62 2.27 -25.86
CA TRP A 195 -10.78 1.74 -24.49
C TRP A 195 -10.66 0.21 -24.43
N LYS A 196 -11.40 -0.49 -25.30
CA LYS A 196 -11.43 -1.95 -25.41
C LYS A 196 -10.04 -2.58 -25.58
N ASP A 197 -9.15 -1.89 -26.28
CA ASP A 197 -7.82 -2.39 -26.63
C ASP A 197 -6.87 -2.40 -25.43
N LEU A 198 -7.14 -1.58 -24.41
CA LEU A 198 -6.35 -1.51 -23.18
C LEU A 198 -6.59 -2.74 -22.29
N PHE A 199 -7.72 -3.42 -22.46
CA PHE A 199 -8.11 -4.60 -21.69
C PHE A 199 -7.62 -5.91 -22.32
N GLN A 200 -7.42 -5.95 -23.64
CA GLN A 200 -7.11 -7.20 -24.36
C GLN A 200 -5.88 -7.95 -23.82
N PRO A 201 -4.76 -7.28 -23.48
CA PRO A 201 -3.60 -7.99 -22.91
C PRO A 201 -3.96 -8.72 -21.60
N THR A 202 -4.76 -8.08 -20.75
CA THR A 202 -5.17 -8.63 -19.45
C THR A 202 -6.24 -9.71 -19.60
N ILE A 203 -7.22 -9.54 -20.49
CA ILE A 203 -8.23 -10.56 -20.83
C ILE A 203 -7.54 -11.85 -21.29
N LYS A 204 -6.53 -11.73 -22.15
CA LYS A 204 -5.74 -12.89 -22.59
C LYS A 204 -5.08 -13.61 -21.41
N ARG A 205 -4.43 -12.88 -20.49
CA ARG A 205 -3.81 -13.47 -19.28
C ARG A 205 -4.83 -14.16 -18.38
N LEU A 206 -6.03 -13.60 -18.21
CA LEU A 206 -7.09 -14.20 -17.39
C LEU A 206 -7.60 -15.53 -17.98
N ARG A 207 -7.68 -15.63 -19.32
CA ARG A 207 -8.13 -16.83 -20.05
C ARG A 207 -7.04 -17.90 -20.19
N ASP A 208 -5.87 -17.51 -20.67
CA ASP A 208 -4.75 -18.42 -20.94
C ASP A 208 -4.09 -18.88 -19.63
N GLY A 209 -4.15 -18.01 -18.62
CA GLY A 209 -3.55 -18.16 -17.31
C GLY A 209 -2.20 -17.45 -17.21
N PHE A 210 -1.83 -17.10 -15.98
CA PHE A 210 -0.55 -16.49 -15.65
C PHE A 210 0.13 -17.24 -14.50
N LYS A 211 1.42 -17.00 -14.33
CA LYS A 211 2.23 -17.65 -13.29
C LYS A 211 2.01 -16.95 -11.96
N VAL A 212 1.70 -17.73 -10.92
CA VAL A 212 1.58 -17.23 -9.55
C VAL A 212 2.96 -16.74 -9.10
N SER A 213 3.04 -15.45 -8.80
CA SER A 213 4.26 -14.80 -8.34
C SER A 213 4.57 -15.19 -6.89
N GLU A 214 5.82 -14.99 -6.45
CA GLU A 214 6.21 -15.19 -5.05
C GLU A 214 5.35 -14.34 -4.08
N PRO A 215 5.13 -13.03 -4.30
CA PRO A 215 4.25 -12.25 -3.42
C PRO A 215 2.83 -12.78 -3.34
N LEU A 216 2.24 -13.22 -4.46
CA LEU A 216 0.90 -13.78 -4.47
C LEU A 216 0.85 -15.12 -3.71
N ALA A 217 1.83 -16.00 -3.90
CA ALA A 217 1.93 -17.27 -3.17
C ALA A 217 2.09 -17.05 -1.66
N VAL A 218 2.92 -16.08 -1.25
CA VAL A 218 3.07 -15.68 0.15
C VAL A 218 1.73 -15.18 0.70
N ALA A 219 1.04 -14.28 -0.01
CA ALA A 219 -0.27 -13.79 0.43
C ALA A 219 -1.32 -14.90 0.57
N ILE A 220 -1.36 -15.85 -0.38
CA ILE A 220 -2.23 -17.03 -0.33
C ILE A 220 -1.91 -17.86 0.93
N SER A 221 -0.63 -18.19 1.16
CA SER A 221 -0.22 -19.01 2.30
C SER A 221 -0.54 -18.36 3.66
N GLN A 222 -0.32 -17.04 3.78
CA GLN A 222 -0.63 -16.27 5.00
C GLN A 222 -2.13 -16.22 5.30
N GLN A 223 -2.99 -16.43 4.30
CA GLN A 223 -4.44 -16.36 4.43
C GLN A 223 -5.10 -17.75 4.47
N THR A 224 -4.34 -18.83 4.60
CA THR A 224 -4.87 -20.22 4.54
C THR A 224 -6.09 -20.44 5.46
N THR A 225 -6.06 -19.97 6.71
CA THR A 225 -7.21 -20.11 7.63
C THR A 225 -8.45 -19.37 7.14
N VAL A 226 -8.29 -18.20 6.52
CA VAL A 226 -9.40 -17.42 5.95
C VAL A 226 -9.89 -18.07 4.67
N LEU A 227 -8.98 -18.53 3.81
CA LEU A 227 -9.30 -19.28 2.58
C LEU A 227 -10.19 -20.48 2.90
N MET A 228 -9.91 -21.23 3.96
CA MET A 228 -10.74 -22.38 4.32
C MET A 228 -12.16 -22.03 4.78
N ARG A 229 -12.43 -20.78 5.18
CA ARG A 229 -13.75 -20.31 5.63
C ARG A 229 -14.56 -19.63 4.52
N GLN A 230 -13.90 -19.07 3.52
CA GLN A 230 -14.54 -18.31 2.43
C GLN A 230 -14.57 -19.14 1.14
N GLU A 231 -15.72 -19.73 0.83
CA GLU A 231 -15.87 -20.72 -0.25
C GLU A 231 -15.35 -20.21 -1.61
N GLN A 232 -15.80 -19.05 -2.06
CA GLN A 232 -15.44 -18.56 -3.41
C GLN A 232 -13.97 -18.15 -3.50
N LEU A 233 -13.43 -17.57 -2.42
CA LEU A 233 -12.01 -17.24 -2.33
C LEU A 233 -11.15 -18.53 -2.36
N ARG A 234 -11.57 -19.58 -1.64
CA ARG A 234 -10.95 -20.91 -1.68
C ARG A 234 -10.94 -21.47 -3.09
N LEU A 235 -12.10 -21.51 -3.75
CA LEU A 235 -12.25 -22.07 -5.09
C LEU A 235 -11.37 -21.33 -6.11
N THR A 236 -11.27 -20.01 -5.97
CA THR A 236 -10.47 -19.17 -6.87
C THR A 236 -8.96 -19.37 -6.68
N LEU A 237 -8.53 -19.58 -5.43
CA LEU A 237 -7.10 -19.65 -5.06
C LEU A 237 -6.60 -21.07 -4.77
N THR A 238 -7.39 -22.09 -5.11
CA THR A 238 -7.00 -23.50 -4.98
C THR A 238 -6.71 -24.11 -6.34
N ASN A 239 -5.54 -24.74 -6.40
CA ASN A 239 -5.12 -25.80 -7.30
C ASN A 239 -6.22 -26.79 -7.71
N PRO A 240 -6.97 -26.71 -8.84
CA PRO A 240 -7.99 -27.72 -9.10
C PRO A 240 -7.38 -29.09 -9.42
N GLN A 241 -6.12 -29.15 -9.90
CA GLN A 241 -5.40 -30.40 -10.13
C GLN A 241 -4.82 -30.98 -8.82
N THR A 242 -4.35 -30.14 -7.90
CA THR A 242 -3.68 -30.59 -6.66
C THR A 242 -4.60 -30.62 -5.44
N GLY A 243 -5.74 -29.93 -5.48
CA GLY A 243 -6.64 -29.70 -4.35
C GLY A 243 -6.06 -28.80 -3.25
N ARG A 244 -4.93 -28.12 -3.49
CA ARG A 244 -4.23 -27.27 -2.51
C ARG A 244 -4.17 -25.81 -2.96
N PRO A 245 -4.03 -24.83 -2.05
CA PRO A 245 -3.80 -23.44 -2.44
C PRO A 245 -2.64 -23.31 -3.42
N TYR A 246 -2.76 -22.41 -4.39
CA TYR A 246 -1.76 -22.20 -5.42
C TYR A 246 -0.39 -21.84 -4.82
N ASN A 247 0.68 -22.44 -5.37
CA ASN A 247 2.07 -22.11 -5.04
C ASN A 247 2.73 -21.29 -6.14
N GLN A 248 3.87 -20.68 -5.81
CA GLN A 248 4.69 -19.92 -6.77
C GLN A 248 5.01 -20.78 -8.00
N GLY A 249 4.91 -20.17 -9.19
CA GLY A 249 5.22 -20.81 -10.48
C GLY A 249 4.13 -21.71 -11.04
N GLU A 250 3.08 -22.00 -10.28
CA GLU A 250 1.88 -22.65 -10.81
C GLU A 250 1.10 -21.68 -11.71
N THR A 251 0.30 -22.23 -12.63
CA THR A 251 -0.51 -21.42 -13.54
C THR A 251 -1.93 -21.29 -13.00
N ILE A 252 -2.36 -20.07 -12.71
CA ILE A 252 -3.72 -19.73 -12.30
C ILE A 252 -4.52 -19.19 -13.49
N LYS A 253 -5.79 -19.58 -13.59
CA LYS A 253 -6.75 -19.07 -14.59
C LYS A 253 -7.94 -18.45 -13.88
N MET A 254 -8.48 -17.37 -14.43
CA MET A 254 -9.63 -16.66 -13.86
C MET A 254 -10.67 -16.37 -14.96
N PRO A 255 -11.30 -17.41 -15.53
CA PRO A 255 -12.18 -17.26 -16.69
C PRO A 255 -13.44 -16.44 -16.39
N LEU A 256 -13.92 -16.43 -15.15
CA LEU A 256 -15.06 -15.61 -14.74
C LEU A 256 -14.70 -14.12 -14.76
N LEU A 257 -13.55 -13.78 -14.18
CA LEU A 257 -13.03 -12.41 -14.22
C LEU A 257 -12.69 -11.97 -15.65
N ALA A 258 -12.25 -12.89 -16.53
CA ALA A 258 -12.07 -12.59 -17.96
C ALA A 258 -13.35 -12.08 -18.61
N LYS A 259 -14.49 -12.77 -18.39
CA LYS A 259 -15.80 -12.34 -18.92
C LYS A 259 -16.22 -10.97 -18.38
N THR A 260 -15.96 -10.71 -17.10
CA THR A 260 -16.18 -9.40 -16.49
C THR A 260 -15.34 -8.32 -17.16
N PHE A 261 -14.05 -8.58 -17.40
CA PHE A 261 -13.17 -7.67 -18.13
C PHE A 261 -13.63 -7.45 -19.58
N GLU A 262 -14.14 -8.47 -20.26
CA GLU A 262 -14.70 -8.34 -21.62
C GLU A 262 -15.92 -7.42 -21.63
N ALA A 263 -16.85 -7.60 -20.70
CA ALA A 263 -18.02 -6.73 -20.59
C ALA A 263 -17.62 -5.27 -20.31
N ILE A 264 -16.62 -5.04 -19.45
CA ILE A 264 -16.09 -3.69 -19.17
C ILE A 264 -15.35 -3.11 -20.39
N ALA A 265 -14.62 -3.95 -21.14
CA ALA A 265 -13.92 -3.52 -22.34
C ALA A 265 -14.90 -3.12 -23.45
N ASP A 266 -16.04 -3.79 -23.54
CA ASP A 266 -17.12 -3.48 -24.48
C ASP A 266 -17.96 -2.27 -24.05
N ASP A 267 -18.19 -2.11 -22.74
CA ASP A 267 -18.89 -0.98 -22.15
C ASP A 267 -18.20 -0.50 -20.85
N PRO A 268 -17.56 0.69 -20.84
CA PRO A 268 -16.95 1.25 -19.62
C PRO A 268 -17.96 1.51 -18.50
N HIS A 269 -19.27 1.50 -18.80
CA HIS A 269 -20.35 1.65 -17.82
C HIS A 269 -20.88 0.32 -17.29
N ALA A 270 -20.37 -0.83 -17.74
CA ALA A 270 -20.90 -2.16 -17.42
C ALA A 270 -21.13 -2.40 -15.91
N LEU A 271 -20.19 -1.97 -15.06
CA LEU A 271 -20.26 -2.11 -13.59
C LEU A 271 -21.23 -1.15 -12.90
N TYR A 272 -21.53 0.00 -13.51
CA TYR A 272 -22.22 1.10 -12.85
C TYR A 272 -23.66 1.26 -13.32
N ASN A 273 -23.87 1.23 -14.64
CA ASN A 273 -25.17 1.42 -15.28
C ASN A 273 -25.45 0.39 -16.39
N GLY A 274 -24.64 -0.66 -16.50
CA GLY A 274 -24.68 -1.61 -17.62
C GLY A 274 -24.92 -3.06 -17.20
N SER A 275 -24.42 -3.99 -18.00
CA SER A 275 -24.79 -5.41 -17.94
C SER A 275 -24.36 -6.16 -16.68
N LEU A 276 -23.40 -5.63 -15.90
CA LEU A 276 -22.85 -6.30 -14.71
C LEU A 276 -23.50 -5.83 -13.40
N VAL A 277 -24.32 -4.78 -13.42
CA VAL A 277 -24.88 -4.15 -12.20
C VAL A 277 -25.59 -5.17 -11.31
N ASP A 278 -26.44 -6.02 -11.91
CA ASP A 278 -27.24 -6.99 -11.17
C ASP A 278 -26.38 -8.09 -10.55
N ASP A 279 -25.36 -8.55 -11.28
CA ASP A 279 -24.43 -9.58 -10.83
C ASP A 279 -23.52 -9.08 -9.70
N VAL A 280 -23.00 -7.85 -9.81
CA VAL A 280 -22.16 -7.22 -8.79
C VAL A 280 -22.95 -7.02 -7.50
N VAL A 281 -24.16 -6.47 -7.59
CA VAL A 281 -25.01 -6.25 -6.41
C VAL A 281 -25.38 -7.57 -5.75
N ALA A 282 -25.73 -8.60 -6.53
CA ALA A 282 -26.02 -9.93 -6.00
C ALA A 282 -24.79 -10.55 -5.30
N ASP A 283 -23.61 -10.47 -5.92
CA ASP A 283 -22.36 -10.97 -5.34
C ASP A 283 -22.03 -10.30 -3.99
N ILE A 284 -22.26 -8.99 -3.86
CA ILE A 284 -22.01 -8.23 -2.62
C ILE A 284 -23.07 -8.53 -1.54
N GLN A 285 -24.36 -8.53 -1.91
CA GLN A 285 -25.45 -8.71 -0.96
C GLN A 285 -25.52 -10.15 -0.41
N GLU A 286 -25.21 -11.16 -1.23
CA GLU A 286 -25.08 -12.55 -0.76
C GLU A 286 -23.95 -12.73 0.26
N ALA A 287 -22.93 -11.87 0.21
CA ALA A 287 -21.87 -11.81 1.20
C ALA A 287 -22.21 -10.94 2.44
N GLY A 288 -23.45 -10.47 2.55
CA GLY A 288 -23.93 -9.62 3.66
C GLY A 288 -23.64 -8.13 3.49
N GLY A 289 -23.35 -7.68 2.27
CA GLY A 289 -23.12 -6.27 1.96
C GLY A 289 -24.39 -5.46 1.75
N ILE A 290 -24.24 -4.14 1.85
CA ILE A 290 -25.36 -3.17 1.82
C ILE A 290 -25.36 -2.29 0.56
N ILE A 291 -24.47 -2.57 -0.40
CA ILE A 291 -24.43 -1.85 -1.68
C ILE A 291 -25.67 -2.19 -2.51
N THR A 292 -26.28 -1.16 -3.09
CA THR A 292 -27.43 -1.24 -3.98
C THR A 292 -27.06 -0.87 -5.42
N LYS A 293 -27.98 -1.13 -6.36
CA LYS A 293 -27.82 -0.63 -7.74
C LYS A 293 -27.68 0.89 -7.79
N GLN A 294 -28.41 1.59 -6.92
CA GLN A 294 -28.38 3.05 -6.86
C GLN A 294 -27.01 3.57 -6.38
N ASP A 295 -26.33 2.84 -5.49
CA ASP A 295 -24.99 3.20 -5.04
C ASP A 295 -23.96 3.11 -6.17
N LEU A 296 -24.03 2.05 -6.98
CA LEU A 296 -23.19 1.91 -8.18
C LEU A 296 -23.47 3.03 -9.19
N GLN A 297 -24.75 3.33 -9.45
CA GLN A 297 -25.15 4.39 -10.39
C GLN A 297 -24.72 5.79 -9.93
N ASN A 298 -24.73 6.02 -8.62
CA ASN A 298 -24.37 7.30 -8.02
C ASN A 298 -22.86 7.47 -7.80
N TYR A 299 -22.06 6.43 -8.03
CA TYR A 299 -20.62 6.51 -7.86
C TYR A 299 -20.00 7.50 -8.85
N VAL A 300 -19.12 8.36 -8.34
CA VAL A 300 -18.38 9.35 -9.13
C VAL A 300 -16.89 9.29 -8.79
N ALA A 301 -16.06 9.11 -9.81
CA ALA A 301 -14.64 9.45 -9.71
C ALA A 301 -14.49 10.96 -9.91
N VAL A 302 -13.72 11.61 -9.04
CA VAL A 302 -13.61 13.08 -9.04
C VAL A 302 -12.27 13.48 -9.66
N ILE A 303 -12.32 14.38 -10.65
CA ILE A 303 -11.14 15.03 -11.20
C ILE A 303 -10.88 16.28 -10.37
N LYS A 304 -9.68 16.40 -9.78
CA LYS A 304 -9.28 17.57 -8.99
C LYS A 304 -7.92 18.10 -9.43
N GLU A 305 -7.69 19.39 -9.22
CA GLU A 305 -6.34 19.94 -9.26
C GLU A 305 -5.47 19.25 -8.18
N PRO A 306 -4.20 18.92 -8.47
CA PRO A 306 -3.28 18.41 -7.47
C PRO A 306 -2.94 19.51 -6.46
N LEU A 307 -2.47 19.09 -5.29
CA LEU A 307 -1.68 19.97 -4.44
C LEU A 307 -0.38 20.30 -5.16
N VAL A 308 -0.08 21.60 -5.27
CA VAL A 308 1.11 22.13 -5.93
C VAL A 308 2.03 22.71 -4.87
N VAL A 309 3.23 22.14 -4.74
CA VAL A 309 4.22 22.59 -3.75
C VAL A 309 5.53 22.93 -4.43
N LYS A 310 5.97 24.17 -4.27
CA LYS A 310 7.25 24.67 -4.81
C LYS A 310 8.36 24.49 -3.78
N LEU A 311 9.45 23.87 -4.20
CA LEU A 311 10.68 23.71 -3.43
C LEU A 311 11.62 24.91 -3.63
N ASN A 312 12.61 25.07 -2.76
CA ASN A 312 13.60 26.15 -2.81
C ASN A 312 14.45 26.15 -4.09
N ASP A 313 14.65 25.00 -4.74
CA ASP A 313 15.34 24.89 -6.03
C ASP A 313 14.45 25.19 -7.25
N ASN A 314 13.23 25.70 -7.00
CA ASN A 314 12.16 25.94 -7.98
C ASN A 314 11.54 24.68 -8.61
N SER A 315 11.90 23.47 -8.15
CA SER A 315 11.15 22.27 -8.52
C SER A 315 9.72 22.35 -7.98
N THR A 316 8.77 21.75 -8.70
CA THR A 316 7.36 21.71 -8.31
C THR A 316 6.91 20.27 -8.10
N ILE A 317 6.29 20.01 -6.95
CA ILE A 317 5.66 18.74 -6.59
C ILE A 317 4.17 18.82 -6.91
N PHE A 318 3.66 17.79 -7.59
CA PHE A 318 2.24 17.51 -7.79
C PHE A 318 1.86 16.25 -7.02
N THR A 319 0.87 16.34 -6.13
CA THR A 319 0.41 15.23 -5.28
C THR A 319 -1.09 15.35 -4.99
N PRO A 320 -1.85 14.26 -4.77
CA PRO A 320 -3.31 14.36 -4.69
C PRO A 320 -3.83 15.06 -3.42
N PRO A 321 -4.96 15.80 -3.52
CA PRO A 321 -5.62 16.42 -2.37
C PRO A 321 -6.37 15.39 -1.51
N PRO A 322 -6.86 15.78 -0.31
CA PRO A 322 -7.72 14.93 0.51
C PRO A 322 -8.90 14.31 -0.27
N PRO A 323 -9.28 13.05 0.03
CA PRO A 323 -8.89 12.26 1.20
C PRO A 323 -7.56 11.47 1.07
N SER A 324 -6.69 11.81 0.12
CA SER A 324 -5.32 11.30 0.08
C SER A 324 -4.41 11.97 1.14
N SER A 325 -3.32 11.28 1.52
CA SER A 325 -2.20 11.79 2.33
C SER A 325 -1.23 12.71 1.57
N GLY A 326 -1.54 13.21 0.37
CA GLY A 326 -0.63 14.09 -0.39
C GLY A 326 -0.16 15.32 0.40
N ALA A 327 -1.03 15.94 1.22
CA ALA A 327 -0.67 17.05 2.10
C ALA A 327 0.34 16.65 3.19
N VAL A 328 0.26 15.41 3.70
CA VAL A 328 1.19 14.86 4.69
C VAL A 328 2.56 14.64 4.07
N TYR A 329 2.60 14.05 2.87
CA TYR A 329 3.82 13.87 2.07
C TYR A 329 4.47 15.23 1.78
N ALA A 330 3.71 16.19 1.28
CA ALA A 330 4.18 17.54 0.98
C ALA A 330 4.74 18.26 2.21
N MET A 331 4.08 18.13 3.37
CA MET A 331 4.55 18.74 4.61
C MET A 331 5.92 18.19 5.04
N ILE A 332 6.12 16.86 4.95
CA ILE A 332 7.41 16.23 5.26
C ILE A 332 8.50 16.78 4.34
N LEU A 333 8.23 16.88 3.04
CA LEU A 333 9.18 17.39 2.06
C LEU A 333 9.49 18.87 2.23
N ASN A 334 8.48 19.71 2.51
CA ASN A 334 8.71 21.12 2.81
C ASN A 334 9.61 21.30 4.04
N ILE A 335 9.39 20.54 5.12
CA ILE A 335 10.25 20.63 6.31
C ILE A 335 11.69 20.20 5.97
N ALA A 336 11.85 19.11 5.21
CA ALA A 336 13.15 18.66 4.73
C ALA A 336 13.85 19.76 3.90
N ASP A 337 13.12 20.43 3.02
CA ASP A 337 13.63 21.52 2.19
C ASP A 337 14.13 22.72 3.03
N LYS A 338 13.45 23.03 4.15
CA LYS A 338 13.86 24.10 5.08
C LYS A 338 15.13 23.81 5.86
N TYR A 339 15.58 22.55 5.91
CA TYR A 339 16.88 22.20 6.46
C TYR A 339 18.03 22.31 5.44
N GLY A 340 17.73 22.58 4.16
CA GLY A 340 18.74 22.67 3.11
C GLY A 340 19.52 21.35 2.95
N LEU A 341 18.82 20.22 3.07
CA LEU A 341 19.43 18.89 2.98
C LEU A 341 20.22 18.75 1.67
N ASN A 342 21.35 18.06 1.73
CA ASN A 342 22.24 17.87 0.60
C ASN A 342 23.12 16.62 0.84
N PRO A 343 24.01 16.21 -0.08
CA PRO A 343 24.84 15.02 0.13
C PRO A 343 25.72 15.08 1.39
N ASP A 344 26.13 16.26 1.85
CA ASP A 344 26.90 16.42 3.10
C ASP A 344 26.06 16.11 4.35
N SER A 345 24.73 16.21 4.27
CA SER A 345 23.82 15.88 5.38
C SER A 345 23.93 14.42 5.84
N VAL A 346 24.51 13.54 5.03
CA VAL A 346 24.70 12.11 5.33
C VAL A 346 26.16 11.66 5.17
N SER A 347 27.12 12.59 5.12
CA SER A 347 28.54 12.29 4.86
C SER A 347 29.28 11.69 6.06
N THR A 348 28.79 11.94 7.28
CA THR A 348 29.33 11.37 8.53
C THR A 348 28.21 10.80 9.37
N THR A 349 28.55 9.89 10.30
CA THR A 349 27.58 9.30 11.24
C THR A 349 26.83 10.35 12.05
N GLU A 350 27.50 11.42 12.49
CA GLU A 350 26.88 12.51 13.27
C GLU A 350 25.86 13.27 12.43
N LYS A 351 26.26 13.70 11.22
CA LYS A 351 25.37 14.41 10.29
C LYS A 351 24.19 13.53 9.86
N SER A 352 24.45 12.27 9.55
CA SER A 352 23.43 11.28 9.20
C SER A 352 22.44 11.08 10.36
N THR A 353 22.94 10.91 11.60
CA THR A 353 22.10 10.80 12.80
C THR A 353 21.17 12.00 12.95
N LEU A 354 21.71 13.21 12.87
CA LEU A 354 20.93 14.45 12.98
C LEU A 354 19.89 14.58 11.86
N THR A 355 20.28 14.23 10.63
CA THR A 355 19.39 14.26 9.47
C THR A 355 18.23 13.29 9.63
N TRP A 356 18.50 12.04 9.99
CA TRP A 356 17.46 11.02 10.22
C TRP A 356 16.56 11.38 11.40
N HIS A 357 17.11 12.00 12.45
CA HIS A 357 16.31 12.55 13.55
C HIS A 357 15.32 13.60 13.05
N ARG A 358 15.78 14.62 12.32
CA ARG A 358 14.93 15.68 11.78
C ARG A 358 13.85 15.14 10.83
N ILE A 359 14.18 14.15 10.02
CA ILE A 359 13.22 13.45 9.14
C ILE A 359 12.13 12.75 9.97
N VAL A 360 12.50 12.03 11.04
CA VAL A 360 11.54 11.39 11.94
C VAL A 360 10.63 12.41 12.63
N GLU A 361 11.20 13.53 13.08
CA GLU A 361 10.42 14.60 13.71
C GLU A 361 9.44 15.26 12.72
N ALA A 362 9.88 15.48 11.47
CA ALA A 362 9.00 15.95 10.39
C ALA A 362 7.83 14.99 10.15
N MET A 363 8.09 13.66 10.15
CA MET A 363 7.04 12.66 10.06
C MET A 363 6.04 12.75 11.21
N LYS A 364 6.51 12.91 12.46
CA LYS A 364 5.63 13.06 13.65
C LYS A 364 4.71 14.27 13.53
N PHE A 365 5.27 15.43 13.18
CA PHE A 365 4.48 16.66 12.99
C PHE A 365 3.46 16.53 11.85
N ALA A 366 3.84 15.92 10.73
CA ALA A 366 2.94 15.72 9.60
C ALA A 366 1.79 14.73 9.94
N TYR A 367 2.11 13.61 10.61
CA TYR A 367 1.10 12.64 11.04
C TYR A 367 0.18 13.14 12.14
N ALA A 368 0.63 14.07 12.98
CA ALA A 368 -0.24 14.75 13.94
C ALA A 368 -1.37 15.54 13.26
N LYS A 369 -1.10 16.08 12.06
CA LYS A 369 -2.12 16.78 11.25
C LYS A 369 -2.93 15.84 10.38
N ARG A 370 -2.37 14.70 9.96
CA ARG A 370 -3.05 13.71 9.13
C ARG A 370 -4.41 13.30 9.70
N SER A 371 -4.51 13.10 11.00
CA SER A 371 -5.76 12.65 11.63
C SER A 371 -6.87 13.70 11.63
N SER A 372 -6.58 14.94 11.27
CA SER A 372 -7.58 16.00 11.05
C SER A 372 -8.00 16.15 9.58
N LEU A 373 -7.41 15.36 8.67
CA LEU A 373 -7.85 15.29 7.27
C LEU A 373 -9.08 14.38 7.14
N GLY A 374 -9.88 14.62 6.12
CA GLY A 374 -11.05 13.80 5.76
C GLY A 374 -11.50 14.09 4.33
N ASP A 375 -12.57 13.44 3.88
CA ASP A 375 -13.20 13.73 2.59
C ASP A 375 -14.09 14.98 2.68
N PRO A 376 -13.76 16.08 1.98
CA PRO A 376 -14.55 17.30 2.03
C PRO A 376 -15.86 17.20 1.23
N ASP A 377 -15.99 16.34 0.21
CA ASP A 377 -17.01 16.53 -0.83
C ASP A 377 -18.44 16.25 -0.34
N LYS A 378 -18.63 15.46 0.72
CA LYS A 378 -19.92 15.11 1.33
C LYS A 378 -20.15 15.75 2.71
N GLU A 379 -19.44 16.83 2.99
CA GLU A 379 -19.47 17.51 4.29
C GLU A 379 -20.02 18.94 4.19
N SER A 380 -20.28 19.58 5.35
CA SER A 380 -20.72 20.97 5.42
C SER A 380 -19.68 21.92 4.82
N GLN A 381 -20.11 23.11 4.39
CA GLN A 381 -19.18 24.12 3.89
C GLN A 381 -18.09 24.47 4.92
N SER A 382 -18.46 24.57 6.20
CA SER A 382 -17.50 24.82 7.29
C SER A 382 -16.44 23.73 7.44
N PHE A 383 -16.78 22.46 7.19
CA PHE A 383 -15.82 21.37 7.19
C PHE A 383 -14.87 21.49 6.01
N LYS A 384 -15.39 21.79 4.81
CA LYS A 384 -14.59 22.02 3.60
C LYS A 384 -13.59 23.14 3.81
N ASP A 385 -14.04 24.29 4.30
CA ASP A 385 -13.19 25.45 4.57
C ASP A 385 -12.08 25.10 5.59
N GLY A 386 -12.41 24.31 6.63
CA GLY A 386 -11.43 23.83 7.60
C GLY A 386 -10.39 22.86 7.02
N ILE A 387 -10.79 21.95 6.13
CA ILE A 387 -9.86 21.07 5.41
C ILE A 387 -8.98 21.88 4.46
N ASP A 388 -9.54 22.85 3.74
CA ASP A 388 -8.79 23.71 2.82
C ASP A 388 -7.75 24.55 3.57
N GLU A 389 -8.11 25.12 4.72
CA GLU A 389 -7.16 25.83 5.59
C GLU A 389 -6.06 24.91 6.12
N LEU A 390 -6.43 23.70 6.57
CA LEU A 390 -5.46 22.71 7.05
C LEU A 390 -4.47 22.31 5.95
N VAL A 391 -4.97 22.01 4.74
CA VAL A 391 -4.14 21.65 3.58
C VAL A 391 -3.25 22.83 3.19
N LYS A 392 -3.79 24.05 3.13
CA LYS A 392 -3.01 25.26 2.85
C LYS A 392 -1.87 25.45 3.84
N ASN A 393 -2.13 25.24 5.13
CA ASN A 393 -1.10 25.31 6.17
C ASN A 393 -0.04 24.22 5.95
N MET A 394 -0.45 22.95 5.85
CA MET A 394 0.45 21.79 5.68
C MET A 394 1.35 21.89 4.45
N THR A 395 0.86 22.51 3.36
CA THR A 395 1.59 22.67 2.10
C THR A 395 2.36 23.98 1.98
N SER A 396 2.24 24.89 2.96
CA SER A 396 2.91 26.20 2.91
C SER A 396 4.35 26.17 3.41
N SER A 397 5.18 26.97 2.74
CA SER A 397 6.58 27.19 3.11
C SER A 397 6.73 27.81 4.51
N SER A 398 5.86 28.77 4.88
CA SER A 398 5.88 29.43 6.19
C SER A 398 5.54 28.50 7.34
N TYR A 399 4.59 27.58 7.15
CA TYR A 399 4.26 26.60 8.17
C TYR A 399 5.38 25.56 8.36
N ALA A 400 6.08 25.19 7.28
CA ALA A 400 7.27 24.36 7.39
C ALA A 400 8.39 25.03 8.19
N ASP A 401 8.60 26.35 8.03
CA ASP A 401 9.54 27.11 8.87
C ASP A 401 9.12 27.13 10.35
N TYR A 402 7.81 27.32 10.60
CA TYR A 402 7.25 27.25 11.96
C TYR A 402 7.52 25.86 12.58
N VAL A 403 7.22 24.77 11.87
CA VAL A 403 7.47 23.41 12.37
C VAL A 403 8.95 23.14 12.55
N ARG A 404 9.81 23.56 11.62
CA ARG A 404 11.27 23.47 11.78
C ARG A 404 11.75 24.13 13.07
N SER A 405 11.22 25.31 13.42
CA SER A 405 11.58 26.01 14.67
C SER A 405 11.17 25.27 15.95
N ARG A 406 10.28 24.29 15.83
CA ARG A 406 9.77 23.44 16.91
C ARG A 406 10.50 22.11 17.00
N ILE A 407 11.36 21.75 16.05
CA ILE A 407 12.15 20.53 16.11
C ILE A 407 13.42 20.83 16.92
N SER A 408 13.59 20.12 18.03
CA SER A 408 14.84 20.10 18.80
C SER A 408 15.81 19.13 18.11
N ASP A 409 17.11 19.45 18.07
CA ASP A 409 18.12 18.61 17.40
C ASP A 409 18.71 17.52 18.32
N ASP A 410 18.50 17.64 19.63
CA ASP A 410 19.11 16.81 20.68
C ASP A 410 18.09 15.96 21.45
N SER A 411 16.79 16.10 21.13
CA SER A 411 15.71 15.46 21.88
C SER A 411 14.48 15.20 21.01
N THR A 412 13.73 14.15 21.35
CA THR A 412 12.35 13.93 20.89
C THR A 412 11.39 14.20 22.04
N HIS A 413 10.19 14.67 21.71
CA HIS A 413 9.15 14.96 22.69
C HIS A 413 8.10 13.84 22.77
N ASP A 414 7.24 13.94 23.79
CA ASP A 414 6.08 13.06 23.95
C ASP A 414 5.03 13.29 22.85
N THR A 415 4.07 12.38 22.73
CA THR A 415 3.08 12.43 21.64
C THR A 415 2.28 13.75 21.66
N MET A 416 1.98 14.31 22.84
CA MET A 416 1.14 15.50 22.97
C MET A 416 1.84 16.77 22.44
N TYR A 417 3.17 16.84 22.49
CA TYR A 417 3.94 17.94 21.94
C TYR A 417 3.66 18.24 20.46
N TYR A 418 3.46 17.18 19.65
CA TYR A 418 3.19 17.30 18.22
C TYR A 418 1.75 17.73 17.91
N GLY A 419 0.89 17.78 18.94
CA GLY A 419 -0.50 18.21 18.86
C GLY A 419 -1.44 17.26 18.11
N PRO A 420 -1.46 15.93 18.40
CA PRO A 420 -2.49 15.04 17.87
C PRO A 420 -3.86 15.50 18.36
N THR A 421 -4.81 15.59 17.44
CA THR A 421 -6.23 15.78 17.81
C THR A 421 -6.96 14.44 17.84
N PHE A 422 -6.59 13.55 16.92
CA PHE A 422 -7.20 12.23 16.76
C PHE A 422 -6.14 11.17 16.44
N TYR A 423 -6.49 9.88 16.57
CA TYR A 423 -5.67 8.77 16.08
C TYR A 423 -6.28 8.13 14.84
N ASP A 424 -5.46 7.45 14.04
CA ASP A 424 -5.89 6.71 12.87
C ASP A 424 -5.49 5.23 12.96
N GLN A 425 -6.31 4.35 12.40
CA GLN A 425 -6.04 2.93 12.24
C GLN A 425 -5.87 2.65 10.75
N SER A 426 -4.72 2.08 10.34
CA SER A 426 -4.60 1.56 8.98
C SER A 426 -3.57 0.44 8.90
N LYS A 427 -3.92 -0.61 8.14
CA LYS A 427 -3.12 -1.77 7.76
C LYS A 427 -3.56 -2.14 6.34
N THR A 428 -2.68 -2.50 5.40
CA THR A 428 -3.15 -2.70 4.01
C THR A 428 -2.32 -3.70 3.18
N GLY A 429 -2.94 -4.18 2.09
CA GLY A 429 -2.31 -4.47 0.80
C GLY A 429 -2.57 -3.29 -0.17
N THR A 430 -1.66 -3.03 -1.11
CA THR A 430 -1.78 -1.93 -2.07
C THR A 430 -0.78 -2.20 -3.20
N SER A 431 -0.96 -1.58 -4.36
CA SER A 431 -0.01 -1.63 -5.47
C SER A 431 0.19 -0.25 -6.09
N HIS A 432 1.42 0.04 -6.52
CA HIS A 432 1.77 1.32 -7.13
C HIS A 432 2.35 1.10 -8.53
N LEU A 433 2.25 2.11 -9.39
CA LEU A 433 2.77 2.14 -10.75
C LEU A 433 3.20 3.57 -11.09
N ALA A 434 4.41 3.69 -11.63
CA ALA A 434 4.96 4.93 -12.17
C ALA A 434 5.22 4.78 -13.67
N VAL A 435 4.85 5.78 -14.47
CA VAL A 435 5.03 5.80 -15.93
C VAL A 435 5.57 7.15 -16.36
N LEU A 436 6.60 7.14 -17.21
CA LEU A 436 7.13 8.30 -17.93
C LEU A 436 7.12 7.99 -19.43
N ALA A 437 6.41 8.81 -20.20
CA ALA A 437 6.22 8.64 -21.64
C ALA A 437 7.25 9.44 -22.47
N PRO A 438 7.47 9.09 -23.75
CA PRO A 438 8.47 9.76 -24.62
C PRO A 438 8.27 11.26 -24.83
N ASN A 439 7.04 11.76 -24.71
CA ASN A 439 6.72 13.18 -24.83
C ASN A 439 6.94 13.96 -23.52
N GLY A 440 7.43 13.30 -22.47
CA GLY A 440 7.65 13.89 -21.15
C GLY A 440 6.41 13.90 -20.25
N ASP A 441 5.25 13.39 -20.73
CA ASP A 441 4.08 13.19 -19.87
C ASP A 441 4.37 12.09 -18.85
N ALA A 442 3.82 12.24 -17.65
CA ALA A 442 4.03 11.28 -16.57
C ALA A 442 2.72 10.95 -15.85
N ALA A 443 2.65 9.74 -15.31
CA ALA A 443 1.54 9.30 -14.49
C ALA A 443 2.05 8.49 -13.29
N SER A 444 1.50 8.79 -12.13
CA SER A 444 1.73 8.08 -10.87
C SER A 444 0.36 7.60 -10.36
N ILE A 445 0.16 6.29 -10.22
CA ILE A 445 -1.10 5.71 -9.76
C ILE A 445 -0.86 4.73 -8.61
N THR A 446 -1.64 4.86 -7.54
CA THR A 446 -1.70 3.88 -6.46
C THR A 446 -3.12 3.31 -6.38
N SER A 447 -3.24 2.00 -6.55
CA SER A 447 -4.50 1.24 -6.59
C SER A 447 -4.54 0.21 -5.45
N THR A 448 -5.72 -0.02 -4.89
CA THR A 448 -5.88 -0.86 -3.69
C THR A 448 -7.24 -1.56 -3.66
N ILE A 449 -7.32 -2.66 -2.90
CA ILE A 449 -8.56 -3.26 -2.37
C ILE A 449 -8.52 -3.30 -0.83
N ASN A 450 -7.72 -2.44 -0.23
CA ASN A 450 -7.29 -2.44 1.17
C ASN A 450 -6.54 -3.72 1.59
N LEU A 451 -7.02 -4.52 2.54
CA LEU A 451 -6.24 -5.64 3.09
C LEU A 451 -5.96 -6.73 2.05
N TYR A 452 -5.10 -7.70 2.38
CA TYR A 452 -4.85 -8.82 1.49
C TYR A 452 -6.14 -9.55 1.10
N PHE A 453 -6.47 -9.54 -0.20
CA PHE A 453 -7.74 -10.01 -0.76
C PHE A 453 -8.99 -9.26 -0.26
N GLY A 454 -8.84 -7.99 0.14
CA GLY A 454 -9.90 -7.09 0.57
C GLY A 454 -10.82 -7.67 1.63
N SER A 455 -12.13 -7.62 1.36
CA SER A 455 -13.20 -8.19 2.20
C SER A 455 -13.17 -9.71 2.32
N LYS A 456 -12.23 -10.38 1.62
CA LYS A 456 -12.17 -11.84 1.44
C LYS A 456 -13.34 -12.38 0.61
N VAL A 457 -14.15 -11.50 0.03
CA VAL A 457 -15.24 -11.84 -0.87
C VAL A 457 -14.73 -11.83 -2.31
N VAL A 458 -14.96 -12.95 -3.00
CA VAL A 458 -14.83 -13.04 -4.46
C VAL A 458 -16.24 -13.23 -5.02
N GLY A 459 -16.59 -12.45 -6.04
CA GLY A 459 -17.88 -12.55 -6.70
C GLY A 459 -18.10 -13.92 -7.35
N LYS A 460 -19.23 -14.56 -7.06
CA LYS A 460 -19.58 -15.87 -7.64
C LYS A 460 -19.98 -15.76 -9.10
N ARG A 461 -20.49 -14.60 -9.52
CA ARG A 461 -20.92 -14.30 -10.90
C ARG A 461 -19.88 -13.51 -11.67
N THR A 462 -19.13 -12.66 -10.98
CA THR A 462 -18.21 -11.71 -11.62
C THR A 462 -16.74 -12.09 -11.48
N GLY A 463 -16.37 -12.92 -10.49
CA GLY A 463 -14.97 -13.23 -10.19
C GLY A 463 -14.18 -12.05 -9.61
N ILE A 464 -14.85 -10.96 -9.23
CA ILE A 464 -14.23 -9.75 -8.69
C ILE A 464 -13.79 -10.01 -7.25
N PHE A 465 -12.54 -9.68 -6.93
CA PHE A 465 -12.09 -9.53 -5.54
C PHE A 465 -12.53 -8.15 -5.02
N PHE A 466 -13.37 -8.12 -4.00
CA PHE A 466 -13.94 -6.87 -3.48
C PHE A 466 -13.11 -6.29 -2.34
N ASN A 467 -12.98 -4.96 -2.33
CA ASN A 467 -12.29 -4.21 -1.28
C ASN A 467 -12.91 -4.42 0.11
N ASN A 468 -12.16 -4.05 1.16
CA ASN A 468 -12.69 -3.79 2.49
C ASN A 468 -12.45 -2.33 2.90
N GLU A 469 -12.67 -1.38 1.99
CA GLU A 469 -12.24 0.00 2.20
C GLU A 469 -13.00 0.72 3.30
N MET A 470 -14.18 0.22 3.69
CA MET A 470 -14.91 0.75 4.84
C MET A 470 -14.12 0.66 6.15
N ASP A 471 -13.12 -0.22 6.23
CA ASP A 471 -12.17 -0.35 7.36
C ASP A 471 -11.33 0.91 7.61
N ASP A 472 -11.07 1.70 6.56
CA ASP A 472 -10.25 2.91 6.68
C ASP A 472 -11.02 4.09 7.28
N PHE A 473 -12.33 3.96 7.56
CA PHE A 473 -13.05 4.94 8.35
C PHE A 473 -12.76 4.78 9.85
N SER A 474 -12.73 5.90 10.55
CA SER A 474 -12.68 5.91 12.01
C SER A 474 -14.01 5.44 12.61
N THR A 475 -13.92 4.58 13.63
CA THR A 475 -15.08 4.12 14.40
C THR A 475 -15.32 5.01 15.63
N PRO A 476 -16.54 5.55 15.84
CA PRO A 476 -16.84 6.39 17.00
C PRO A 476 -16.67 5.62 18.32
N ASN A 477 -16.54 6.36 19.43
CA ASN A 477 -16.40 5.81 20.78
C ASN A 477 -15.21 4.87 21.00
N THR A 478 -14.20 4.92 20.12
CA THR A 478 -12.93 4.23 20.31
C THR A 478 -11.83 5.24 20.69
N THR A 479 -10.97 4.84 21.63
CA THR A 479 -9.76 5.58 22.01
C THR A 479 -8.58 4.65 21.95
N ASN A 480 -7.44 5.14 21.48
CA ASN A 480 -6.21 4.35 21.54
C ASN A 480 -5.66 4.24 22.98
N TYR A 481 -4.56 3.50 23.14
CA TYR A 481 -3.89 3.31 24.43
C TYR A 481 -3.45 4.62 25.13
N PHE A 482 -3.22 5.68 24.36
CA PHE A 482 -2.80 7.00 24.86
C PHE A 482 -3.98 7.95 25.12
N GLY A 483 -5.22 7.45 25.07
CA GLY A 483 -6.42 8.24 25.32
C GLY A 483 -6.80 9.19 24.18
N VAL A 484 -6.16 9.06 23.00
CA VAL A 484 -6.50 9.89 21.83
C VAL A 484 -7.77 9.31 21.17
N PRO A 485 -8.81 10.13 20.91
CA PRO A 485 -10.06 9.67 20.30
C PRO A 485 -9.92 9.44 18.80
N ALA A 486 -10.83 8.63 18.24
CA ALA A 486 -10.91 8.38 16.81
C ALA A 486 -11.23 9.67 16.01
N SER A 487 -10.81 9.71 14.75
CA SER A 487 -10.96 10.91 13.93
C SER A 487 -12.41 11.13 13.49
N ALA A 488 -13.06 12.14 14.08
CA ALA A 488 -14.38 12.57 13.67
C ALA A 488 -14.40 13.08 12.20
N ALA A 489 -13.28 13.63 11.72
CA ALA A 489 -13.14 14.04 10.32
C ALA A 489 -13.23 12.85 9.35
N ASN A 490 -12.97 11.64 9.83
CA ASN A 490 -12.99 10.40 9.06
C ASN A 490 -14.05 9.40 9.58
N PHE A 491 -15.14 9.87 10.20
CA PHE A 491 -16.29 9.01 10.49
C PHE A 491 -17.09 8.66 9.23
N ILE A 492 -17.74 7.49 9.27
CA ILE A 492 -18.57 6.96 8.18
C ILE A 492 -19.78 7.86 7.97
N LYS A 493 -20.00 8.25 6.71
CA LYS A 493 -21.25 8.88 6.25
C LYS A 493 -21.61 8.36 4.87
N PRO A 494 -22.90 8.18 4.53
CA PRO A 494 -23.32 7.79 3.19
C PRO A 494 -22.66 8.61 2.09
N GLY A 495 -22.05 7.92 1.12
CA GLY A 495 -21.36 8.52 -0.01
C GLY A 495 -20.02 9.19 0.28
N LYS A 496 -19.54 9.21 1.53
CA LYS A 496 -18.21 9.73 1.89
C LYS A 496 -17.13 8.74 1.48
N ARG A 497 -15.91 9.21 1.22
CA ARG A 497 -14.72 8.37 0.99
C ARG A 497 -13.84 8.32 2.24
N PRO A 498 -13.26 7.16 2.58
CA PRO A 498 -12.37 7.04 3.72
C PRO A 498 -11.00 7.69 3.43
N LEU A 499 -10.37 8.23 4.48
CA LEU A 499 -9.00 8.76 4.44
C LEU A 499 -8.02 7.68 3.96
N SER A 500 -7.03 8.07 3.16
CA SER A 500 -6.04 7.16 2.61
C SER A 500 -4.62 7.61 2.89
N SER A 501 -3.69 6.65 2.97
CA SER A 501 -2.25 6.91 3.06
C SER A 501 -1.56 7.07 1.69
N MET A 502 -2.29 6.83 0.60
CA MET A 502 -1.79 6.94 -0.77
C MET A 502 -1.43 8.38 -1.11
N CYS A 503 -0.28 8.59 -1.79
CA CYS A 503 0.19 9.89 -2.25
C CYS A 503 1.03 9.76 -3.55
N PRO A 504 0.47 9.20 -4.64
CA PRO A 504 1.18 9.09 -5.92
C PRO A 504 1.58 10.48 -6.44
N SER A 505 2.87 10.73 -6.58
CA SER A 505 3.40 12.08 -6.77
C SER A 505 4.33 12.18 -7.98
N ILE A 506 4.39 13.38 -8.54
CA ILE A 506 5.28 13.75 -9.65
C ILE A 506 6.02 15.02 -9.25
N VAL A 507 7.32 15.08 -9.51
CA VAL A 507 8.16 16.27 -9.30
C VAL A 507 8.72 16.71 -10.64
N VAL A 508 8.60 18.00 -10.95
CA VAL A 508 9.15 18.62 -12.17
C VAL A 508 10.15 19.71 -11.82
N ASP A 509 11.10 19.98 -12.70
CA ASP A 509 12.02 21.12 -12.58
C ASP A 509 11.33 22.46 -12.92
N SER A 510 12.09 23.55 -12.88
CA SER A 510 11.59 24.89 -13.21
C SER A 510 11.15 25.06 -14.67
N ASP A 511 11.61 24.20 -15.57
CA ASP A 511 11.32 24.21 -17.01
C ASP A 511 10.18 23.25 -17.39
N GLY A 512 9.64 22.53 -16.40
CA GLY A 512 8.58 21.54 -16.57
C GLY A 512 9.06 20.15 -16.96
N HIS A 513 10.35 19.85 -16.95
CA HIS A 513 10.80 18.47 -17.16
C HIS A 513 10.55 17.66 -15.90
N VAL A 514 10.01 16.45 -16.08
CA VAL A 514 9.83 15.51 -14.99
C VAL A 514 11.20 15.17 -14.40
N LYS A 515 11.35 15.31 -13.08
CA LYS A 515 12.53 14.86 -12.32
C LYS A 515 12.27 13.50 -11.70
N LEU A 516 11.11 13.34 -11.06
CA LEU A 516 10.77 12.16 -10.27
C LEU A 516 9.29 11.79 -10.43
N VAL A 517 9.00 10.53 -10.73
CA VAL A 517 7.67 9.93 -10.62
C VAL A 517 7.76 8.88 -9.52
N VAL A 518 6.96 9.00 -8.46
CA VAL A 518 7.12 8.16 -7.27
C VAL A 518 5.82 7.92 -6.53
N GLY A 519 5.75 6.78 -5.85
CA GLY A 519 4.71 6.41 -4.91
C GLY A 519 4.96 5.03 -4.35
N ALA A 520 4.10 4.60 -3.43
CA ALA A 520 4.31 3.36 -2.72
C ALA A 520 3.00 2.62 -2.39
N SER A 521 3.16 1.37 -1.96
CA SER A 521 2.18 0.55 -1.24
C SER A 521 2.67 0.21 0.18
N GLY A 522 1.77 -0.21 1.07
CA GLY A 522 2.12 -0.61 2.45
C GLY A 522 1.43 0.19 3.57
N GLY A 523 0.15 0.52 3.39
CA GLY A 523 -0.68 1.22 4.38
C GLY A 523 -0.13 2.58 4.77
N THR A 524 -0.12 2.89 6.05
CA THR A 524 0.48 4.12 6.57
C THR A 524 1.96 4.30 6.21
N LYS A 525 2.68 3.21 5.90
CA LYS A 525 4.07 3.35 5.46
C LYS A 525 4.20 3.96 4.06
N ILE A 526 3.11 4.03 3.28
CA ILE A 526 3.11 4.61 1.93
C ILE A 526 3.66 6.04 1.96
N THR A 527 3.09 6.88 2.82
CA THR A 527 3.44 8.32 2.87
C THR A 527 4.90 8.51 3.27
N THR A 528 5.37 7.80 4.31
CA THR A 528 6.75 7.94 4.76
C THR A 528 7.75 7.38 3.77
N SER A 529 7.47 6.23 3.15
CA SER A 529 8.40 5.62 2.18
C SER A 529 8.49 6.42 0.89
N THR A 530 7.36 7.00 0.44
CA THR A 530 7.36 7.93 -0.70
C THR A 530 8.18 9.18 -0.37
N ALA A 531 8.03 9.73 0.85
CA ALA A 531 8.81 10.86 1.32
C ALA A 531 10.31 10.53 1.42
N LEU A 532 10.68 9.38 1.98
CA LEU A 532 12.09 8.98 2.10
C LEU A 532 12.77 8.84 0.74
N VAL A 533 12.16 8.13 -0.21
CA VAL A 533 12.73 7.99 -1.57
C VAL A 533 12.83 9.35 -2.26
N SER A 534 11.85 10.24 -2.07
CA SER A 534 11.93 11.61 -2.58
C SER A 534 13.07 12.39 -1.91
N ILE A 535 13.26 12.25 -0.60
CA ILE A 535 14.33 12.93 0.14
C ILE A 535 15.72 12.49 -0.34
N GLU A 536 15.91 11.18 -0.43
CA GLU A 536 17.17 10.57 -0.82
C GLU A 536 17.55 10.89 -2.26
N THR A 537 16.58 10.94 -3.18
CA THR A 537 16.83 11.31 -4.58
C THR A 537 17.05 12.82 -4.74
N LEU A 538 16.15 13.66 -4.25
CA LEU A 538 16.16 15.09 -4.53
C LEU A 538 17.27 15.83 -3.76
N TRP A 539 17.50 15.50 -2.49
CA TRP A 539 18.47 16.21 -1.65
C TRP A 539 19.77 15.41 -1.47
N PHE A 540 19.74 14.11 -1.16
CA PHE A 540 20.98 13.33 -1.02
C PHE A 540 21.61 12.92 -2.36
N LYS A 541 20.92 13.17 -3.48
CA LYS A 541 21.36 12.87 -4.84
C LYS A 541 21.65 11.39 -5.06
N TYR A 542 20.94 10.51 -4.36
CA TYR A 542 21.00 9.07 -4.61
C TYR A 542 20.31 8.75 -5.94
N GLY A 543 20.89 7.83 -6.72
CA GLY A 543 20.19 7.22 -7.85
C GLY A 543 18.95 6.46 -7.38
N ILE A 544 17.98 6.26 -8.28
CA ILE A 544 16.66 5.74 -7.93
C ILE A 544 16.73 4.34 -7.31
N LYS A 545 17.62 3.47 -7.81
CA LYS A 545 17.83 2.15 -7.22
C LYS A 545 18.33 2.23 -5.79
N LYS A 546 19.35 3.06 -5.55
CA LYS A 546 19.92 3.25 -4.21
C LYS A 546 18.85 3.75 -3.24
N ALA A 547 18.06 4.74 -3.65
CA ALA A 547 17.01 5.31 -2.81
C ALA A 547 15.90 4.29 -2.47
N ILE A 548 15.46 3.50 -3.45
CA ILE A 548 14.43 2.48 -3.23
C ILE A 548 14.97 1.29 -2.40
N ASP A 549 16.21 0.88 -2.64
CA ASP A 549 16.79 -0.26 -1.91
C ASP A 549 17.18 0.08 -0.48
N HIS A 550 17.42 1.38 -0.21
CA HIS A 550 17.84 1.83 1.10
C HIS A 550 16.88 1.36 2.19
N LYS A 551 17.46 1.00 3.35
CA LYS A 551 16.70 0.50 4.48
C LYS A 551 15.86 1.63 5.04
N ARG A 552 14.61 1.34 5.40
CA ARG A 552 13.65 2.39 5.77
C ARG A 552 13.42 2.44 7.26
N LEU A 553 13.20 3.65 7.74
CA LEU A 553 12.56 3.90 9.03
C LEU A 553 11.15 4.46 8.81
N HIS A 554 10.31 4.32 9.82
CA HIS A 554 8.92 4.78 9.77
C HIS A 554 8.47 5.26 11.14
N HIS A 555 7.78 6.40 11.16
CA HIS A 555 7.04 6.89 12.31
C HIS A 555 5.75 7.57 11.83
N GLN A 556 4.63 7.23 12.45
CA GLN A 556 3.30 7.74 12.09
C GLN A 556 2.60 8.41 13.28
N LEU A 557 3.42 9.03 14.14
CA LEU A 557 3.10 9.55 15.47
C LEU A 557 2.73 8.47 16.50
N LEU A 558 1.81 7.57 16.17
CA LEU A 558 1.31 6.53 17.05
C LEU A 558 1.28 5.16 16.35
N PRO A 559 1.83 4.09 16.95
CA PRO A 559 2.48 4.06 18.27
C PRO A 559 3.80 4.86 18.33
N ALA A 560 4.17 5.31 19.53
CA ALA A 560 5.31 6.22 19.77
C ALA A 560 6.66 5.50 19.75
N TYR A 561 6.97 4.81 18.65
CA TYR A 561 8.28 4.23 18.37
C TYR A 561 8.58 4.31 16.88
N ILE A 562 9.86 4.44 16.54
CA ILE A 562 10.34 4.30 15.18
C ILE A 562 10.36 2.80 14.85
N THR A 563 9.73 2.42 13.75
CA THR A 563 9.95 1.09 13.16
C THR A 563 11.12 1.20 12.19
N VAL A 564 12.14 0.36 12.35
CA VAL A 564 13.35 0.38 11.51
C VAL A 564 13.54 -0.99 10.83
N GLU A 565 13.73 -0.98 9.52
CA GLU A 565 14.03 -2.19 8.76
C GLU A 565 15.39 -2.78 9.17
N GLU A 566 15.45 -4.11 9.29
CA GLU A 566 16.71 -4.82 9.51
C GLU A 566 17.77 -4.48 8.45
N GLY A 567 19.01 -4.27 8.91
CA GLY A 567 20.14 -3.86 8.08
C GLY A 567 20.33 -2.35 7.95
N PHE A 568 19.48 -1.52 8.57
CA PHE A 568 19.71 -0.08 8.67
C PHE A 568 20.99 0.21 9.49
N ASP A 569 21.66 1.33 9.20
CA ASP A 569 22.94 1.70 9.84
C ASP A 569 22.85 1.67 11.38
N PRO A 570 23.58 0.75 12.05
CA PRO A 570 23.52 0.60 13.51
C PRO A 570 24.07 1.81 14.26
N GLN A 571 24.98 2.58 13.66
CA GLN A 571 25.50 3.79 14.30
C GLN A 571 24.46 4.90 14.33
N VAL A 572 23.69 5.06 13.24
CA VAL A 572 22.55 5.98 13.20
C VAL A 572 21.47 5.55 14.19
N ILE A 573 21.12 4.26 14.24
CA ILE A 573 20.15 3.72 15.21
C ILE A 573 20.59 4.06 16.65
N ASN A 574 21.86 3.83 16.99
CA ASN A 574 22.38 4.14 18.32
C ASN A 574 22.40 5.65 18.60
N GLY A 575 22.66 6.47 17.58
CA GLY A 575 22.52 7.92 17.66
C GLY A 575 21.10 8.36 17.98
N LEU A 576 20.11 7.83 17.26
CA LEU A 576 18.69 8.11 17.50
C LEU A 576 18.24 7.66 18.90
N ARG A 577 18.73 6.52 19.40
CA ARG A 577 18.48 6.10 20.79
C ARG A 577 19.06 7.07 21.81
N ARG A 578 20.26 7.60 21.58
CA ARG A 578 20.88 8.61 22.47
C ARG A 578 20.11 9.92 22.51
N ILE A 579 19.52 10.32 21.38
CA ILE A 579 18.60 11.48 21.28
C ILE A 579 17.29 11.23 22.03
N GLY A 580 16.93 9.96 22.28
CA GLY A 580 15.76 9.57 23.08
C GLY A 580 14.65 8.87 22.29
N HIS A 581 14.87 8.52 21.02
CA HIS A 581 13.88 7.78 20.25
C HIS A 581 13.76 6.33 20.73
N ASN A 582 12.52 5.88 20.91
CA ASN A 582 12.22 4.46 21.06
C ASN A 582 12.22 3.80 19.68
N ILE A 583 12.89 2.65 19.54
CA ILE A 583 13.11 1.99 18.25
C ILE A 583 12.78 0.50 18.33
N THR A 584 11.94 0.05 17.41
CA THR A 584 11.59 -1.35 17.19
C THR A 584 12.11 -1.80 15.83
N MET A 585 12.82 -2.93 15.81
CA MET A 585 13.27 -3.52 14.56
C MET A 585 12.13 -4.26 13.85
N SER A 586 12.15 -4.24 12.52
CA SER A 586 11.22 -4.98 11.67
C SER A 586 11.97 -5.73 10.59
N ALA A 587 11.62 -7.00 10.38
CA ALA A 587 12.22 -7.85 9.36
C ALA A 587 12.00 -7.33 7.92
N SER A 588 11.08 -6.39 7.71
CA SER A 588 10.79 -5.79 6.40
C SER A 588 10.44 -4.31 6.54
N ALA A 589 10.70 -3.55 5.48
CA ALA A 589 10.20 -2.18 5.35
C ALA A 589 8.67 -2.13 5.50
N GLY A 590 7.95 -3.19 5.10
CA GLY A 590 6.49 -3.22 5.06
C GLY A 590 5.87 -2.24 4.05
N SER A 591 6.67 -1.78 3.09
CA SER A 591 6.25 -0.90 2.00
C SER A 591 7.04 -1.22 0.73
N ILE A 592 6.42 -0.99 -0.42
CA ILE A 592 6.99 -1.26 -1.75
C ILE A 592 6.89 0.03 -2.56
N VAL A 593 8.02 0.53 -3.05
CA VAL A 593 8.10 1.78 -3.81
C VAL A 593 8.33 1.49 -5.29
N GLN A 594 7.64 2.22 -6.17
CA GLN A 594 8.00 2.28 -7.59
C GLN A 594 8.48 3.71 -7.89
N GLY A 595 9.52 3.83 -8.70
CA GLY A 595 10.10 5.13 -8.97
C GLY A 595 10.81 5.23 -10.30
N ILE A 596 10.69 6.40 -10.92
CA ILE A 596 11.40 6.81 -12.14
C ILE A 596 12.08 8.14 -11.84
N LEU A 597 13.38 8.22 -12.05
CA LEU A 597 14.21 9.43 -11.91
C LEU A 597 14.79 9.78 -13.28
N GLN A 598 14.50 10.98 -13.76
CA GLN A 598 15.12 11.54 -14.96
C GLN A 598 16.29 12.44 -14.55
N LEU A 599 17.46 12.14 -15.10
CA LEU A 599 18.70 12.87 -14.85
C LEU A 599 18.81 14.08 -15.80
N GLU A 600 19.60 15.09 -15.43
CA GLU A 600 19.77 16.34 -16.20
C GLU A 600 20.28 16.11 -17.64
N GLU A 601 20.98 15.00 -17.89
CA GLU A 601 21.46 14.61 -19.22
C GLU A 601 20.36 13.95 -20.10
N GLY A 602 19.12 13.89 -19.61
CA GLY A 602 17.97 13.27 -20.28
C GLY A 602 17.89 11.75 -20.12
N MET A 603 18.87 11.13 -19.45
CA MET A 603 18.83 9.69 -19.12
C MET A 603 17.73 9.39 -18.10
N ILE A 604 16.91 8.38 -18.39
CA ILE A 604 15.86 7.91 -17.49
C ILE A 604 16.39 6.70 -16.73
N THR A 605 16.32 6.76 -15.40
CA THR A 605 16.54 5.60 -14.54
C THR A 605 15.23 5.21 -13.88
N ALA A 606 14.94 3.92 -13.83
CA ALA A 606 13.75 3.42 -13.15
C ALA A 606 14.11 2.22 -12.28
N ASN A 607 13.44 2.09 -11.14
CA ASN A 607 13.65 0.94 -10.27
C ASN A 607 12.35 0.58 -9.55
N ALA A 608 12.13 -0.73 -9.47
CA ALA A 608 11.04 -1.33 -8.75
C ALA A 608 11.56 -1.99 -7.46
N ASP A 609 10.83 -1.84 -6.36
CA ASP A 609 11.28 -2.38 -5.08
C ASP A 609 11.32 -3.92 -5.09
N TYR A 610 12.52 -4.46 -4.85
CA TYR A 610 12.76 -5.90 -4.84
C TYR A 610 11.96 -6.64 -3.78
N ARG A 611 11.47 -5.96 -2.74
CA ARG A 611 10.69 -6.57 -1.65
C ARG A 611 9.36 -7.16 -2.14
N LYS A 612 8.88 -6.77 -3.33
CA LYS A 612 7.75 -7.40 -4.04
C LYS A 612 8.15 -7.98 -5.40
N ARG A 613 9.45 -8.14 -5.65
CA ARG A 613 10.00 -8.65 -6.94
C ARG A 613 9.54 -7.85 -8.16
N GLY A 614 9.28 -6.54 -7.98
CA GLY A 614 8.95 -5.67 -9.09
C GLY A 614 10.12 -5.52 -10.06
N VAL A 615 9.84 -5.19 -11.31
CA VAL A 615 10.85 -4.99 -12.35
C VAL A 615 10.43 -3.82 -13.22
N PRO A 616 11.31 -2.82 -13.47
CA PRO A 616 11.03 -1.75 -14.42
C PRO A 616 11.21 -2.24 -15.86
N ASP A 617 10.58 -1.56 -16.81
CA ASP A 617 10.80 -1.75 -18.25
C ASP A 617 10.82 -0.41 -18.99
N GLY A 618 11.44 -0.35 -20.16
CA GLY A 618 11.66 0.90 -20.91
C GLY A 618 12.48 0.72 -22.19
N TYR A 619 12.65 1.81 -22.95
CA TYR A 619 13.45 1.83 -24.19
C TYR A 619 14.16 3.17 -24.44
#